data_AF-A0AAV2SQZ9-F1
#
_entry.id   AF-A0AAV2SQZ9-F1
#
_cell.length_a   1.000
_cell.length_b   1.000
_cell.length_c   1.000
_cell.angle_alpha   90.00
_cell.angle_beta   90.00
_cell.angle_gamma   90.00
#
_symmetry.space_group_name_H-M   'P 1'
#
loop_
_entity.id
_entity.type
_entity.pdbx_description
1 polymer ?
#
loop_
_entity_poly.entity_id
_entity_poly.type
_entity_poly.pdbx_seq_one_letter_code
_entity_poly.pdbx_strand_id
1 'polypeptide(L)'
;IRCEDMQDHAKTTDAFNFSQACPDENILYPCECIIDDWTNTLNLNCTMVDGEDELAQVFSSLPSLSFDFLIMHNNQNVKVLRAGVFGKVTFKKFSLTWGVLEEVEADALDGSKDIVTRMDFDMNHISIFPFETLKRFPNLTHLSLSWNSLSDFPRIYSQSLTDLWLIWNPMGNVPADAFTQLPSLSTVRLGHSELTSIEPG
;
A
#
# COMPACT_ATOMS: atom_id res chain seq x y z
N ILE A 1 38.94 -46.96 -19.25
CA ILE A 1 38.99 -46.81 -17.78
C ILE A 1 37.72 -47.44 -17.24
N ARG A 2 37.88 -48.43 -16.35
CA ARG A 2 36.84 -49.26 -15.74
C ARG A 2 35.97 -48.45 -14.77
N CYS A 3 34.76 -48.95 -14.55
CA CYS A 3 33.84 -48.62 -13.47
C CYS A 3 34.46 -48.86 -12.10
N GLU A 4 34.17 -47.98 -11.14
CA GLU A 4 33.86 -48.21 -9.72
C GLU A 4 34.16 -46.92 -8.96
N ASP A 5 33.10 -46.26 -8.47
CA ASP A 5 33.03 -45.51 -7.20
C ASP A 5 31.77 -44.64 -7.19
N MET A 6 30.63 -45.30 -6.98
CA MET A 6 29.54 -44.74 -6.20
C MET A 6 30.01 -44.72 -4.74
N GLN A 7 30.16 -43.53 -4.14
CA GLN A 7 29.61 -43.26 -2.80
C GLN A 7 29.83 -41.80 -2.37
N ASP A 8 28.68 -41.19 -2.07
CA ASP A 8 28.45 -40.46 -0.83
C ASP A 8 29.09 -39.07 -0.65
N HIS A 9 28.36 -38.04 -1.10
CA HIS A 9 28.23 -36.81 -0.33
C HIS A 9 26.79 -36.27 -0.42
N ALA A 10 25.85 -37.05 0.12
CA ALA A 10 24.63 -36.49 0.66
C ALA A 10 24.93 -35.96 2.07
N LYS A 11 25.21 -34.66 2.18
CA LYS A 11 25.22 -33.78 3.38
C LYS A 11 25.80 -32.46 2.89
N THR A 12 25.00 -31.42 2.69
CA THR A 12 24.30 -30.73 3.77
C THR A 12 22.92 -30.25 3.31
N THR A 13 21.94 -30.45 4.18
CA THR A 13 20.70 -29.68 4.22
C THR A 13 21.06 -28.21 4.44
N ASP A 14 21.31 -27.49 3.35
CA ASP A 14 21.24 -26.04 3.38
C ASP A 14 19.75 -25.69 3.52
N ALA A 15 19.38 -25.34 4.74
CA ALA A 15 18.15 -24.60 4.97
C ALA A 15 18.24 -23.35 4.08
N PHE A 16 17.51 -23.34 2.97
CA PHE A 16 17.31 -22.15 2.16
C PHE A 16 16.80 -21.06 3.09
N ASN A 17 17.67 -20.10 3.40
CA ASN A 17 17.31 -18.94 4.17
C ASN A 17 16.50 -18.04 3.22
N PHE A 18 15.18 -18.21 3.21
CA PHE A 18 14.23 -17.46 2.36
C PHE A 18 14.16 -15.96 2.68
N SER A 19 14.97 -15.46 3.62
CA SER A 19 15.09 -14.03 3.83
C SER A 19 15.88 -13.43 2.66
N GLN A 20 15.20 -12.66 1.81
CA GLN A 20 15.80 -11.65 0.92
C GLN A 20 16.16 -12.10 -0.51
N ALA A 21 15.28 -12.87 -1.16
CA ALA A 21 15.34 -13.07 -2.61
C ALA A 21 13.99 -12.78 -3.25
N CYS A 22 14.03 -12.24 -4.46
CA CYS A 22 12.83 -12.08 -5.26
C CYS A 22 12.27 -13.45 -5.67
N PRO A 23 10.93 -13.63 -5.63
CA PRO A 23 10.28 -14.79 -6.24
C PRO A 23 10.57 -14.89 -7.74
N ASP A 24 10.26 -16.06 -8.31
CA ASP A 24 10.38 -16.29 -9.75
C ASP A 24 9.57 -15.24 -10.54
N GLU A 25 10.22 -14.60 -11.51
CA GLU A 25 9.65 -13.54 -12.34
C GLU A 25 8.38 -13.98 -13.08
N ASN A 26 8.29 -15.25 -13.47
CA ASN A 26 7.15 -15.78 -14.22
C ASN A 26 5.89 -15.88 -13.35
N ILE A 27 6.07 -16.01 -12.03
CA ILE A 27 4.96 -16.06 -11.06
C ILE A 27 4.47 -14.65 -10.75
N LEU A 28 5.36 -13.66 -10.80
CA LEU A 28 5.03 -12.27 -10.48
C LEU A 28 4.50 -11.48 -11.67
N TYR A 29 4.81 -11.88 -12.91
CA TYR A 29 4.40 -11.15 -14.12
C TYR A 29 2.90 -10.81 -14.12
N PRO A 30 2.52 -9.54 -14.39
CA PRO A 30 3.36 -8.45 -14.88
C PRO A 30 4.02 -7.58 -13.79
N CYS A 31 3.96 -7.98 -12.52
CA CYS A 31 4.72 -7.32 -11.47
C CYS A 31 6.20 -7.72 -11.48
N GLU A 32 7.05 -6.77 -11.13
CA GLU A 32 8.50 -6.94 -11.04
C GLU A 32 8.96 -6.76 -9.60
N CYS A 33 9.67 -7.77 -9.07
CA CYS A 33 10.31 -7.65 -7.76
C CYS A 33 11.69 -7.00 -7.92
N ILE A 34 11.96 -5.99 -7.10
CA ILE A 34 13.17 -5.17 -7.13
C ILE A 34 13.78 -5.18 -5.74
N ILE A 35 15.10 -5.40 -5.67
CA ILE A 35 15.85 -5.24 -4.42
C ILE A 35 16.41 -3.82 -4.39
N ASP A 36 16.10 -3.06 -3.34
CA ASP A 36 16.65 -1.72 -3.15
C ASP A 36 18.13 -1.81 -2.73
N ASP A 37 19.03 -1.24 -3.53
CA ASP A 37 20.48 -1.35 -3.31
C ASP A 37 20.96 -0.70 -1.99
N TRP A 38 20.23 0.29 -1.46
CA TRP A 38 20.66 1.06 -0.29
C TRP A 38 20.13 0.45 1.02
N THR A 39 18.91 -0.04 1.00
CA THR A 39 18.20 -0.56 2.18
C THR A 39 18.14 -2.09 2.21
N ASN A 40 18.52 -2.74 1.10
CA ASN A 40 18.45 -4.18 0.89
C ASN A 40 17.03 -4.71 1.11
N THR A 41 16.00 -3.94 0.76
CA THR A 41 14.59 -4.34 0.93
C THR A 41 13.99 -4.85 -0.38
N LEU A 42 13.00 -5.72 -0.27
CA LEU A 42 12.24 -6.20 -1.41
C LEU A 42 11.08 -5.23 -1.70
N ASN A 43 11.03 -4.70 -2.91
CA ASN A 43 9.95 -3.88 -3.43
C ASN A 43 9.26 -4.62 -4.56
N LEU A 44 7.97 -4.37 -4.74
CA LEU A 44 7.18 -4.97 -5.81
C LEU A 44 6.55 -3.87 -6.65
N ASN A 45 6.92 -3.81 -7.93
CA ASN A 45 6.37 -2.88 -8.90
C ASN A 45 5.30 -3.58 -9.73
N CYS A 46 4.04 -3.20 -9.53
CA CYS A 46 2.87 -3.72 -10.24
C CYS A 46 2.26 -2.67 -11.19
N THR A 47 3.06 -1.70 -11.64
CA THR A 47 2.60 -0.62 -12.54
C THR A 47 1.95 -1.14 -13.82
N MET A 48 2.43 -2.28 -14.35
CA MET A 48 2.00 -2.83 -15.63
C MET A 48 0.75 -3.70 -15.57
N VAL A 49 0.12 -3.87 -14.40
CA VAL A 49 -1.09 -4.68 -14.25
C VAL A 49 -2.27 -4.07 -15.04
N ASP A 50 -2.96 -4.91 -15.80
CA ASP A 50 -4.05 -4.59 -16.71
C ASP A 50 -5.43 -4.86 -16.08
N GLY A 51 -5.64 -4.34 -14.87
CA GLY A 51 -6.93 -4.37 -14.18
C GLY A 51 -6.97 -5.18 -12.89
N GLU A 52 -8.11 -5.14 -12.20
CA GLU A 52 -8.25 -5.69 -10.86
C GLU A 52 -8.14 -7.22 -10.81
N ASP A 53 -8.61 -7.90 -11.84
CA ASP A 53 -8.58 -9.37 -11.90
C ASP A 53 -7.14 -9.88 -12.07
N GLU A 54 -6.34 -9.22 -12.91
CA GLU A 54 -4.92 -9.56 -13.06
C GLU A 54 -4.14 -9.24 -11.78
N LEU A 55 -4.43 -8.11 -11.12
CA LEU A 55 -3.85 -7.78 -9.82
C LEU A 55 -4.11 -8.89 -8.80
N ALA A 56 -5.37 -9.30 -8.66
CA ALA A 56 -5.75 -10.38 -7.75
C ALA A 56 -5.10 -11.72 -8.12
N GLN A 57 -4.97 -12.02 -9.42
CA GLN A 57 -4.36 -13.25 -9.90
C GLN A 57 -2.89 -13.35 -9.48
N VAL A 58 -2.11 -12.27 -9.62
CA VAL A 58 -0.70 -12.22 -9.19
C VAL A 58 -0.57 -12.63 -7.73
N PHE A 59 -1.40 -12.09 -6.83
CA PHE A 59 -1.30 -12.34 -5.40
C PHE A 59 -1.92 -13.66 -4.95
N SER A 60 -2.85 -14.24 -5.73
CA SER A 60 -3.52 -15.50 -5.38
C SER A 60 -2.56 -16.70 -5.33
N SER A 61 -1.51 -16.68 -6.16
CA SER A 61 -0.50 -17.74 -6.27
C SER A 61 0.68 -17.59 -5.31
N LEU A 62 0.84 -16.42 -4.69
CA LEU A 62 2.01 -16.14 -3.87
C LEU A 62 1.88 -16.72 -2.45
N PRO A 63 2.97 -17.27 -1.88
CA PRO A 63 3.00 -17.64 -0.49
C PRO A 63 2.94 -16.39 0.41
N SER A 64 2.89 -16.58 1.73
CA SER A 64 3.04 -15.46 2.66
C SER A 64 4.40 -14.80 2.47
N LEU A 65 4.39 -13.61 1.91
CA LEU A 65 5.56 -12.78 1.63
C LEU A 65 5.35 -11.38 2.20
N SER A 66 6.45 -10.72 2.54
CA SER A 66 6.42 -9.34 3.01
C SER A 66 7.41 -8.51 2.20
N PHE A 67 6.91 -7.43 1.63
CA PHE A 67 7.68 -6.45 0.86
C PHE A 67 7.73 -5.12 1.62
N ASP A 68 8.77 -4.33 1.40
CA ASP A 68 8.84 -2.97 1.95
C ASP A 68 7.89 -2.04 1.20
N PHE A 69 7.83 -2.14 -0.13
CA PHE A 69 7.05 -1.22 -0.95
C PHE A 69 6.23 -1.93 -2.02
N LEU A 70 4.93 -1.64 -2.11
CA LEU A 70 4.13 -1.82 -3.31
C LEU A 70 4.12 -0.53 -4.13
N ILE A 71 4.46 -0.63 -5.41
CA ILE A 71 4.55 0.49 -6.34
C ILE A 71 3.60 0.24 -7.51
N MET A 72 2.66 1.17 -7.73
CA MET A 72 1.83 1.22 -8.95
C MET A 72 1.71 2.68 -9.38
N HIS A 73 2.60 3.13 -10.26
CA HIS A 73 2.59 4.50 -10.75
C HIS A 73 1.97 4.58 -12.12
N ASN A 74 1.11 5.57 -12.38
CA ASN A 74 0.52 5.76 -13.71
C ASN A 74 -0.23 4.50 -14.23
N ASN A 75 -0.82 3.73 -13.32
CA ASN A 75 -1.66 2.61 -13.72
C ASN A 75 -3.03 3.12 -14.16
N GLN A 76 -3.40 2.83 -15.41
CA GLN A 76 -4.60 3.36 -16.06
C GLN A 76 -5.76 2.34 -16.12
N ASN A 77 -5.60 1.18 -15.48
CA ASN A 77 -6.50 0.04 -15.63
C ASN A 77 -7.13 -0.43 -14.32
N VAL A 78 -6.49 -0.18 -13.17
CA VAL A 78 -7.01 -0.51 -11.85
C VAL A 78 -7.76 0.68 -11.28
N LYS A 79 -9.09 0.55 -11.17
CA LYS A 79 -10.00 1.56 -10.61
C LYS A 79 -10.39 1.24 -9.17
N VAL A 80 -10.42 -0.03 -8.79
CA VAL A 80 -10.81 -0.45 -7.44
C VAL A 80 -9.76 -1.35 -6.81
N LEU A 81 -9.23 -0.96 -5.65
CA LEU A 81 -8.52 -1.89 -4.78
C LEU A 81 -9.54 -2.71 -3.99
N ARG A 82 -9.83 -3.91 -4.47
CA ARG A 82 -10.81 -4.83 -3.86
C ARG A 82 -10.32 -5.39 -2.53
N ALA A 83 -11.25 -5.75 -1.66
CA ALA A 83 -10.99 -6.40 -0.39
C ALA A 83 -10.18 -7.69 -0.61
N GLY A 84 -9.10 -7.85 0.16
CA GLY A 84 -8.26 -9.03 0.10
C GLY A 84 -7.45 -9.22 -1.18
N VAL A 85 -7.36 -8.20 -2.06
CA VAL A 85 -6.65 -8.30 -3.35
C VAL A 85 -5.18 -8.76 -3.22
N PHE A 86 -4.52 -8.44 -2.11
CA PHE A 86 -3.12 -8.82 -1.85
C PHE A 86 -2.95 -10.22 -1.24
N GLY A 87 -4.06 -10.94 -0.98
CA GLY A 87 -4.03 -12.28 -0.41
C GLY A 87 -3.21 -12.37 0.87
N LYS A 88 -2.12 -13.15 0.83
CA LYS A 88 -1.19 -13.36 1.97
C LYS A 88 0.05 -12.47 1.91
N VAL A 89 0.15 -11.62 0.90
CA VAL A 89 1.28 -10.72 0.70
C VAL A 89 1.02 -9.43 1.47
N THR A 90 2.07 -8.92 2.13
CA THR A 90 1.99 -7.75 3.00
C THR A 90 3.02 -6.70 2.61
N PHE A 91 2.70 -5.42 2.83
CA PHE A 91 3.55 -4.29 2.43
C PHE A 91 3.70 -3.29 3.57
N LYS A 92 4.93 -2.80 3.81
CA LYS A 92 5.17 -1.71 4.77
C LYS A 92 4.77 -0.34 4.22
N LYS A 93 4.77 -0.19 2.90
CA LYS A 93 4.47 1.07 2.22
C LYS A 93 3.66 0.80 0.96
N PHE A 94 2.69 1.67 0.70
CA PHE A 94 1.89 1.67 -0.52
C PHE A 94 2.14 2.99 -1.27
N SER A 95 2.46 2.90 -2.55
CA SER A 95 2.58 4.04 -3.45
C SER A 95 1.85 3.73 -4.74
N LEU A 96 0.56 4.10 -4.77
CA LEU A 96 -0.32 3.94 -5.91
C LEU A 96 -0.72 5.33 -6.39
N THR A 97 0.10 5.94 -7.26
CA THR A 97 -0.05 7.37 -7.59
C THR A 97 -0.10 7.62 -9.09
N TRP A 98 -0.64 8.76 -9.49
CA TRP A 98 -0.80 9.15 -10.90
C TRP A 98 -1.69 8.23 -11.73
N GLY A 99 -2.56 7.44 -11.09
CA GLY A 99 -3.40 6.44 -11.75
C GLY A 99 -4.85 6.88 -11.91
N VAL A 100 -5.74 5.89 -12.04
CA VAL A 100 -7.19 6.08 -12.19
C VAL A 100 -7.97 5.45 -11.05
N LEU A 101 -7.34 5.23 -9.89
CA LEU A 101 -7.99 4.59 -8.76
C LEU A 101 -9.16 5.46 -8.27
N GLU A 102 -10.34 4.87 -8.16
CA GLU A 102 -11.61 5.53 -7.76
C GLU A 102 -12.02 5.10 -6.34
N GLU A 103 -11.67 3.88 -5.94
CA GLU A 103 -12.07 3.30 -4.65
C GLU A 103 -10.99 2.40 -4.03
N VAL A 104 -10.85 2.50 -2.71
CA VAL A 104 -10.17 1.51 -1.87
C VAL A 104 -11.20 0.88 -0.93
N GLU A 105 -11.44 -0.42 -1.06
CA GLU A 105 -12.38 -1.12 -0.20
C GLU A 105 -11.84 -1.29 1.23
N ALA A 106 -12.74 -1.40 2.22
CA ALA A 106 -12.42 -1.36 3.66
C ALA A 106 -11.32 -2.34 4.11
N ASP A 107 -11.28 -3.53 3.52
CA ASP A 107 -10.35 -4.59 3.90
C ASP A 107 -9.29 -4.85 2.82
N ALA A 108 -9.13 -3.95 1.84
CA ALA A 108 -8.12 -4.07 0.80
C ALA A 108 -6.69 -4.07 1.38
N LEU A 109 -6.46 -3.28 2.45
CA LEU A 109 -5.15 -3.08 3.06
C LEU A 109 -4.96 -3.85 4.39
N ASP A 110 -5.98 -4.57 4.85
CA ASP A 110 -6.04 -5.16 6.19
C ASP A 110 -4.96 -6.22 6.45
N GLY A 111 -4.53 -6.94 5.42
CA GLY A 111 -3.42 -7.89 5.51
C GLY A 111 -2.11 -7.24 5.96
N SER A 112 -1.94 -5.94 5.71
CA SER A 112 -0.73 -5.17 6.05
C SER A 112 -0.88 -4.32 7.31
N LYS A 113 -2.00 -4.41 8.03
CA LYS A 113 -2.34 -3.47 9.12
C LYS A 113 -1.28 -3.34 10.21
N ASP A 114 -0.63 -4.45 10.53
CA ASP A 114 0.35 -4.52 11.62
C ASP A 114 1.74 -4.00 11.20
N ILE A 115 2.00 -3.77 9.91
CA ILE A 115 3.33 -3.41 9.40
C ILE A 115 3.37 -2.14 8.56
N VAL A 116 2.22 -1.67 8.04
CA VAL A 116 2.18 -0.50 7.17
C VAL A 116 2.48 0.76 7.94
N THR A 117 3.33 1.60 7.35
CA THR A 117 3.80 2.86 7.92
C THR A 117 3.46 4.06 7.05
N ARG A 118 3.34 3.85 5.73
CA ARG A 118 3.09 4.91 4.75
C ARG A 118 2.10 4.44 3.69
N MET A 119 1.10 5.27 3.42
CA MET A 119 0.17 5.11 2.31
C MET A 119 0.15 6.38 1.47
N ASP A 120 0.47 6.26 0.19
CA ASP A 120 0.50 7.34 -0.78
C ASP A 120 -0.40 6.97 -1.97
N PHE A 121 -1.51 7.69 -2.08
CA PHE A 121 -2.55 7.50 -3.09
C PHE A 121 -2.76 8.77 -3.93
N ASP A 122 -1.75 9.63 -3.97
CA ASP A 122 -1.84 10.93 -4.63
C ASP A 122 -2.14 10.83 -6.13
N MET A 123 -2.88 11.81 -6.65
CA MET A 123 -3.12 11.99 -8.09
C MET A 123 -3.84 10.78 -8.71
N ASN A 124 -4.96 10.41 -8.10
CA ASN A 124 -5.92 9.46 -8.64
C ASN A 124 -7.32 10.12 -8.71
N HIS A 125 -8.38 9.31 -8.82
CA HIS A 125 -9.78 9.75 -8.83
C HIS A 125 -10.53 9.28 -7.58
N ILE A 126 -9.83 9.08 -6.46
CA ILE A 126 -10.39 8.41 -5.29
C ILE A 126 -11.51 9.27 -4.72
N SER A 127 -12.70 8.71 -4.68
CA SER A 127 -13.88 9.29 -4.04
C SER A 127 -14.32 8.46 -2.83
N ILE A 128 -13.91 7.19 -2.75
CA ILE A 128 -14.23 6.26 -1.67
C ILE A 128 -12.93 5.71 -1.07
N PHE A 129 -12.68 6.03 0.19
CA PHE A 129 -11.54 5.52 0.96
C PHE A 129 -11.98 5.16 2.38
N PRO A 130 -11.48 4.07 2.98
CA PRO A 130 -12.04 3.54 4.22
C PRO A 130 -11.41 4.17 5.46
N PHE A 131 -11.54 5.50 5.62
CA PHE A 131 -10.91 6.24 6.71
C PHE A 131 -11.22 5.70 8.12
N GLU A 132 -12.42 5.16 8.33
CA GLU A 132 -12.88 4.59 9.61
C GLU A 132 -12.08 3.34 10.03
N THR A 133 -11.39 2.70 9.09
CA THR A 133 -10.58 1.51 9.36
C THR A 133 -9.18 1.85 9.83
N LEU A 134 -8.73 3.11 9.69
CA LEU A 134 -7.38 3.57 10.03
C LEU A 134 -7.01 3.35 11.51
N LYS A 135 -8.01 3.24 12.40
CA LYS A 135 -7.80 2.86 13.81
C LYS A 135 -7.22 1.45 14.00
N ARG A 136 -7.30 0.60 12.98
CA ARG A 136 -6.74 -0.77 12.96
C ARG A 136 -5.26 -0.80 12.60
N PHE A 137 -4.66 0.34 12.22
CA PHE A 137 -3.31 0.44 11.68
C PHE A 137 -2.37 1.11 12.68
N PRO A 138 -1.83 0.40 13.68
CA PRO A 138 -1.11 0.99 14.81
C PRO A 138 0.24 1.62 14.44
N ASN A 139 0.77 1.34 13.24
CA ASN A 139 2.07 1.80 12.78
C ASN A 139 1.98 2.81 11.64
N LEU A 140 0.76 3.15 11.17
CA LEU A 140 0.58 4.09 10.07
C LEU A 140 0.86 5.52 10.56
N THR A 141 1.93 6.13 10.06
CA THR A 141 2.33 7.50 10.43
C THR A 141 2.02 8.49 9.32
N HIS A 142 2.00 8.05 8.05
CA HIS A 142 1.78 8.93 6.91
C HIS A 142 0.66 8.44 6.00
N LEU A 143 -0.31 9.32 5.72
CA LEU A 143 -1.36 9.13 4.73
C LEU A 143 -1.45 10.35 3.81
N SER A 144 -1.33 10.11 2.50
CA SER A 144 -1.57 11.12 1.47
C SER A 144 -2.61 10.63 0.47
N LEU A 145 -3.65 11.44 0.27
CA LEU A 145 -4.69 11.30 -0.76
C LEU A 145 -4.86 12.64 -1.49
N SER A 146 -3.75 13.33 -1.73
CA SER A 146 -3.74 14.62 -2.40
C SER A 146 -4.14 14.46 -3.87
N TRP A 147 -4.78 15.47 -4.46
CA TRP A 147 -5.22 15.41 -5.86
C TRP A 147 -6.13 14.21 -6.14
N ASN A 148 -7.22 14.10 -5.38
CA ASN A 148 -8.25 13.09 -5.54
C ASN A 148 -9.63 13.74 -5.64
N SER A 149 -10.69 12.94 -5.56
CA SER A 149 -12.09 13.37 -5.73
C SER A 149 -12.90 13.27 -4.44
N LEU A 150 -12.28 13.47 -3.28
CA LEU A 150 -12.97 13.46 -1.98
C LEU A 150 -13.88 14.69 -1.86
N SER A 151 -15.19 14.48 -1.73
CA SER A 151 -16.20 15.56 -1.64
C SER A 151 -16.38 16.13 -0.24
N ASP A 152 -16.09 15.33 0.78
CA ASP A 152 -16.34 15.67 2.18
C ASP A 152 -15.09 15.41 3.00
N PHE A 153 -14.90 16.22 4.05
CA PHE A 153 -13.83 15.96 5.00
C PHE A 153 -14.12 14.66 5.77
N PRO A 154 -13.22 13.66 5.72
CA PRO A 154 -13.48 12.36 6.31
C PRO A 154 -13.40 12.39 7.84
N ARG A 155 -14.16 11.50 8.48
CA ARG A 155 -13.93 11.16 9.89
C ARG A 155 -12.78 10.18 9.98
N ILE A 156 -11.74 10.56 10.72
CA ILE A 156 -10.51 9.79 10.84
C ILE A 156 -10.25 9.52 12.32
N TYR A 157 -10.01 8.24 12.63
CA TYR A 157 -9.58 7.79 13.95
C TYR A 157 -8.23 7.09 13.78
N SER A 158 -7.18 7.61 14.40
CA SER A 158 -5.87 6.95 14.40
C SER A 158 -5.04 7.39 15.59
N GLN A 159 -4.38 6.43 16.24
CA GLN A 159 -3.48 6.69 17.37
C GLN A 159 -2.03 6.90 16.95
N SER A 160 -1.70 6.70 15.67
CA SER A 160 -0.32 6.71 15.16
C SER A 160 -0.08 7.72 14.04
N LEU A 161 -1.14 8.21 13.39
CA LEU A 161 -1.01 9.09 12.24
C LEU A 161 -0.38 10.43 12.64
N THR A 162 0.75 10.77 12.03
CA THR A 162 1.49 12.02 12.26
C THR A 162 1.30 13.01 11.12
N ASP A 163 1.14 12.51 9.90
CA ASP A 163 1.08 13.29 8.67
C ASP A 163 -0.17 12.92 7.86
N LEU A 164 -1.05 13.89 7.65
CA LEU A 164 -2.26 13.75 6.85
C LEU A 164 -2.30 14.80 5.74
N TRP A 165 -2.22 14.35 4.48
CA TRP A 165 -2.21 15.24 3.32
C TRP A 165 -3.43 14.96 2.43
N LEU A 166 -4.30 15.96 2.30
CA LEU A 166 -5.54 15.89 1.52
C LEU A 166 -5.70 17.10 0.59
N ILE A 167 -4.60 17.77 0.24
CA ILE A 167 -4.61 18.97 -0.62
C ILE A 167 -5.17 18.63 -2.01
N TRP A 168 -5.84 19.58 -2.66
CA TRP A 168 -6.41 19.40 -4.00
C TRP A 168 -7.49 18.30 -4.10
N ASN A 169 -8.41 18.29 -3.13
CA ASN A 169 -9.66 17.56 -3.23
C ASN A 169 -10.83 18.56 -3.28
N PRO A 170 -11.99 18.23 -3.86
CA PRO A 170 -13.17 19.12 -3.87
C PRO A 170 -13.91 19.18 -2.53
N MET A 171 -13.22 18.96 -1.40
CA MET A 171 -13.83 18.95 -0.07
C MET A 171 -14.39 20.32 0.32
N GLY A 172 -15.54 20.33 0.98
CA GLY A 172 -16.12 21.54 1.56
C GLY A 172 -15.41 21.99 2.86
N ASN A 173 -16.21 22.22 3.90
CA ASN A 173 -15.70 22.69 5.19
C ASN A 173 -15.01 21.57 5.99
N VAL A 174 -13.98 21.95 6.76
CA VAL A 174 -13.35 21.08 7.76
C VAL A 174 -14.14 21.21 9.07
N PRO A 175 -14.72 20.12 9.61
CA PRO A 175 -15.40 20.16 10.90
C PRO A 175 -14.48 20.61 12.04
N ALA A 176 -15.01 21.33 13.04
CA ALA A 176 -14.24 21.78 14.20
C ALA A 176 -13.60 20.62 14.99
N ASP A 177 -14.24 19.45 14.98
CA ASP A 177 -13.79 18.24 15.69
C ASP A 177 -12.93 17.29 14.82
N ALA A 178 -12.61 17.68 13.58
CA ALA A 178 -11.93 16.88 12.56
C ALA A 178 -10.66 16.17 13.04
N PHE A 179 -9.89 16.80 13.95
CA PHE A 179 -8.60 16.29 14.40
C PHE A 179 -8.61 15.77 15.85
N THR A 180 -9.76 15.81 16.54
CA THR A 180 -9.86 15.43 17.96
C THR A 180 -9.52 13.96 18.22
N GLN A 181 -9.63 13.12 17.20
CA GLN A 181 -9.39 11.67 17.26
C GLN A 181 -8.04 11.26 16.65
N LEU A 182 -7.12 12.23 16.51
CA LEU A 182 -5.78 12.07 15.95
C LEU A 182 -4.71 12.63 16.90
N PRO A 183 -4.51 12.03 18.10
CA PRO A 183 -3.67 12.59 19.16
C PRO A 183 -2.17 12.70 18.79
N SER A 184 -1.70 11.98 17.77
CA SER A 184 -0.31 12.02 17.30
C SER A 184 -0.08 12.93 16.10
N LEU A 185 -1.14 13.56 15.58
CA LEU A 185 -1.07 14.35 14.36
C LEU A 185 -0.26 15.62 14.60
N SER A 186 0.77 15.82 13.77
CA SER A 186 1.67 16.97 13.85
C SER A 186 1.62 17.80 12.57
N THR A 187 1.33 17.18 11.44
CA THR A 187 1.27 17.84 10.13
C THR A 187 -0.04 17.54 9.44
N VAL A 188 -0.74 18.60 9.06
CA VAL A 188 -1.94 18.53 8.23
C VAL A 188 -1.75 19.43 7.01
N ARG A 189 -1.98 18.88 5.82
CA ARG A 189 -1.97 19.64 4.57
C ARG A 189 -3.37 19.64 3.97
N LEU A 190 -4.01 20.80 4.07
CA LEU A 190 -5.30 21.11 3.48
C LEU A 190 -5.12 22.38 2.65
N GLY A 191 -5.71 22.41 1.46
CA GLY A 191 -5.56 23.54 0.56
C GLY A 191 -6.10 23.23 -0.83
N HIS A 192 -6.51 24.28 -1.53
CA HIS A 192 -7.10 24.22 -2.87
C HIS A 192 -8.36 23.33 -2.98
N SER A 193 -9.22 23.50 -1.98
CA SER A 193 -10.64 23.13 -2.03
C SER A 193 -11.42 24.44 -1.85
N GLU A 194 -12.74 24.43 -2.07
CA GLU A 194 -13.65 25.57 -1.82
C GLU A 194 -13.79 25.89 -0.30
N LEU A 195 -12.68 25.80 0.45
CA LEU A 195 -12.57 25.97 1.89
C LEU A 195 -12.93 27.41 2.26
N THR A 196 -14.21 27.61 2.57
CA THR A 196 -14.74 28.91 2.99
C THR A 196 -14.41 29.25 4.44
N SER A 197 -14.20 28.24 5.31
CA SER A 197 -13.90 28.47 6.72
C SER A 197 -13.27 27.26 7.40
N ILE A 198 -12.38 27.52 8.36
CA ILE A 198 -11.98 26.58 9.40
C ILE A 198 -12.68 27.03 10.67
N GLU A 199 -13.57 26.22 11.23
CA GLU A 199 -14.24 26.58 12.48
C GLU A 199 -13.28 26.40 13.68
N PRO A 200 -13.25 27.34 14.63
CA PRO A 200 -12.47 27.16 15.85
C PRO A 200 -13.05 25.99 16.67
N GLY A 201 -12.19 25.05 17.06
CA GLY A 201 -12.49 24.01 18.05
C GLY A 201 -12.47 24.53 19.48
#